data_AF-A0A1H8V833-F1
#
_entry.id   AF-A0A1H8V833-F1
#
_cell.length_a   1.000
_cell.length_b   1.000
_cell.length_c   1.000
_cell.angle_alpha   90.00
_cell.angle_beta   90.00
_cell.angle_gamma   90.00
#
_symmetry.space_group_name_H-M   'P 1'
#
loop_
_entity.id
_entity.type
_entity.pdbx_description
1 polymer ?
#
loop_
_entity_poly.entity_id
_entity_poly.type
_entity_poly.pdbx_seq_one_letter_code
_entity_poly.pdbx_strand_id
1 'polypeptide(L)'
;MPLACELHIRIAAVCPIHGVSIGAEDDRATWTVSFDGAATDAQKSAAYGIIAAFESTEQIEPRLVPKRYIIDRLHTAGKLDAAMAALAAADTYTQQRWITRDSVYFNDPTCLAVLAAIGADPAVIMAP
;
A
#
# COMPACT_ATOMS: atom_id res chain seq x y z
N MET A 1 -9.16 -14.04 0.51
CA MET A 1 -10.35 -14.06 1.40
C MET A 1 -11.04 -12.72 1.21
N PRO A 2 -12.36 -12.62 1.04
CA PRO A 2 -13.02 -11.34 0.76
C PRO A 2 -12.92 -10.39 1.97
N LEU A 3 -12.70 -9.09 1.71
CA LEU A 3 -12.49 -8.04 2.71
C LEU A 3 -13.55 -8.04 3.83
N ALA A 4 -14.80 -8.27 3.44
CA ALA A 4 -15.95 -8.32 4.34
C ALA A 4 -15.87 -9.47 5.37
N CYS A 5 -15.33 -10.64 4.99
CA CYS A 5 -15.17 -11.75 5.94
C CYS A 5 -14.11 -11.45 6.98
N GLU A 6 -13.00 -10.82 6.59
CA GLU A 6 -11.94 -10.46 7.54
C GLU A 6 -12.42 -9.40 8.54
N LEU A 7 -13.10 -8.36 8.05
CA LEU A 7 -13.68 -7.33 8.90
C LEU A 7 -14.74 -7.91 9.84
N HIS A 8 -15.59 -8.83 9.35
CA HIS A 8 -16.56 -9.54 10.17
C HIS A 8 -15.90 -10.31 11.31
N ILE A 9 -14.85 -11.09 11.05
CA ILE A 9 -14.14 -11.86 12.09
C ILE A 9 -13.55 -10.94 13.17
N ARG A 10 -12.91 -9.84 12.76
CA ARG A 10 -12.29 -8.89 13.70
C ARG A 10 -13.32 -8.18 14.57
N ILE A 11 -14.46 -7.76 14.00
CA ILE A 11 -15.52 -7.10 14.76
C ILE A 11 -16.27 -8.10 15.66
N ALA A 12 -16.56 -9.31 15.16
CA ALA A 12 -17.23 -10.35 15.93
C ALA A 12 -16.46 -10.79 17.19
N ALA A 13 -15.14 -10.62 17.21
CA ALA A 13 -14.30 -10.89 18.38
C ALA A 13 -14.55 -9.92 19.55
N VAL A 14 -15.07 -8.72 19.27
CA VAL A 14 -15.23 -7.64 20.27
C VAL A 14 -16.71 -7.29 20.50
N CYS A 15 -17.55 -7.48 19.48
CA CYS A 15 -18.96 -7.12 19.50
C CYS A 15 -19.81 -8.20 18.82
N PRO A 16 -20.93 -8.64 19.43
CA PRO A 16 -21.87 -9.52 18.76
C PRO A 16 -22.53 -8.78 17.58
N ILE A 17 -22.32 -9.31 16.37
CA ILE A 17 -22.82 -8.74 15.11
C ILE A 17 -23.50 -9.83 14.28
N HIS A 18 -24.53 -9.45 13.51
CA HIS A 18 -25.17 -10.32 12.53
C HIS A 18 -24.41 -10.37 11.21
N GLY A 19 -23.69 -9.29 10.87
CA GLY A 19 -22.97 -9.20 9.61
C GLY A 19 -22.36 -7.83 9.36
N VAL A 20 -21.45 -7.79 8.39
CA VAL A 20 -20.83 -6.56 7.88
C VAL A 20 -21.08 -6.51 6.38
N SER A 21 -21.53 -5.37 5.89
CA SER A 21 -21.68 -5.10 4.46
C SER A 21 -20.75 -3.96 4.07
N ILE A 22 -19.91 -4.23 3.08
CA ILE A 22 -18.94 -3.30 2.54
C ILE A 22 -19.50 -2.79 1.21
N GLY A 23 -19.67 -1.47 1.11
CA GLY A 23 -20.04 -0.79 -0.12
C GLY A 23 -18.82 -0.58 -1.01
N ALA A 24 -18.43 0.67 -1.22
CA ALA A 24 -17.18 1.01 -1.91
C ALA A 24 -15.99 0.79 -0.96
N GLU A 25 -14.95 0.09 -1.44
CA GLU A 25 -13.80 -0.31 -0.62
C GLU A 25 -12.94 0.88 -0.17
N ASP A 26 -12.97 1.97 -0.93
CA ASP A 26 -12.30 3.25 -0.65
C ASP A 26 -13.15 4.22 0.18
N ASP A 27 -14.47 4.02 0.26
CA ASP A 27 -15.39 4.86 1.02
C ASP A 27 -15.99 4.12 2.23
N ARG A 28 -15.34 4.29 3.39
CA ARG A 28 -15.76 3.72 4.67
C ARG A 28 -17.10 4.25 5.17
N ALA A 29 -17.59 5.38 4.65
CA ALA A 29 -18.91 5.88 5.00
C ALA A 29 -20.04 5.01 4.42
N THR A 30 -19.73 4.21 3.40
CA THR A 30 -20.68 3.25 2.81
C THR A 30 -20.72 1.91 3.53
N TRP A 31 -19.82 1.69 4.51
CA TRP A 31 -19.71 0.42 5.21
C TRP A 31 -20.74 0.37 6.33
N THR A 32 -21.49 -0.73 6.40
CA THR A 32 -22.55 -0.91 7.39
C THR A 32 -22.31 -2.15 8.23
N VAL A 33 -22.48 -2.01 9.55
CA VAL A 33 -22.37 -3.12 10.51
C VAL A 33 -23.73 -3.35 11.15
N SER A 34 -24.23 -4.57 11.03
CA SER A 34 -25.47 -4.99 11.68
C SER A 34 -25.13 -5.55 13.06
N PHE A 35 -25.34 -4.76 14.09
CA PHE A 35 -25.12 -5.15 15.49
C PHE A 35 -26.27 -6.01 16.01
N ASP A 36 -25.95 -6.96 16.89
CA ASP A 36 -26.97 -7.67 17.66
C ASP A 36 -27.58 -6.75 18.74
N GLY A 37 -28.83 -6.97 19.11
CA GLY A 37 -29.51 -6.20 20.17
C GLY A 37 -28.84 -6.30 21.55
N ALA A 38 -27.98 -7.31 21.76
CA ALA A 38 -27.16 -7.48 22.95
C ALA A 38 -25.88 -6.62 22.95
N ALA A 39 -25.54 -5.93 21.86
CA ALA A 39 -24.34 -5.11 21.77
C ALA A 39 -24.43 -3.86 22.66
N THR A 40 -23.51 -3.74 23.61
CA THR A 40 -23.37 -2.56 24.47
C THR A 40 -22.74 -1.39 23.70
N ASP A 41 -22.98 -0.16 24.16
CA ASP A 41 -22.44 1.04 23.49
C ASP A 41 -20.90 1.09 23.51
N ALA A 42 -20.27 0.50 24.53
CA ALA A 42 -18.82 0.31 24.57
C ALA A 42 -18.32 -0.63 23.45
N GLN A 43 -19.06 -1.70 23.16
CA GLN A 43 -18.73 -2.64 22.08
C GLN A 43 -18.96 -2.04 20.70
N LYS A 44 -20.01 -1.22 20.54
CA LYS A 44 -20.23 -0.44 19.31
C LYS A 44 -19.09 0.56 19.07
N SER A 45 -18.67 1.29 20.11
CA SER A 45 -17.51 2.19 20.03
C SER A 45 -16.22 1.45 19.66
N ALA A 46 -15.99 0.26 20.22
CA ALA A 46 -14.83 -0.56 19.86
C ALA A 46 -14.89 -1.06 18.41
N ALA A 47 -16.08 -1.45 17.92
CA ALA A 47 -16.29 -1.84 16.53
C ALA A 47 -15.99 -0.68 15.56
N TYR A 48 -16.43 0.54 15.86
CA TYR A 48 -16.07 1.72 15.06
C TYR A 48 -14.57 2.01 15.09
N GLY A 49 -13.90 1.78 16.23
CA GLY A 49 -12.44 1.85 16.32
C GLY A 49 -11.75 0.84 15.41
N ILE A 50 -12.26 -0.38 15.32
CA ILE A 50 -11.75 -1.41 14.39
C ILE A 50 -11.96 -0.99 12.95
N ILE A 51 -13.13 -0.49 12.56
CA ILE A 51 -13.40 0.00 11.19
C ILE A 51 -12.47 1.16 10.82
N ALA A 52 -12.25 2.10 11.74
CA ALA A 52 -11.34 3.23 11.54
C ALA A 52 -9.87 2.79 11.42
N ALA A 53 -9.46 1.77 12.17
CA ALA A 53 -8.12 1.20 12.11
C ALA A 53 -7.94 0.12 11.02
N PHE A 54 -9.03 -0.32 10.39
CA PHE A 54 -8.98 -1.37 9.37
C PHE A 54 -8.46 -0.79 8.06
N GLU A 55 -7.16 -0.89 7.86
CA GLU A 55 -6.53 -0.70 6.57
C GLU A 55 -6.72 -1.98 5.76
N SER A 56 -7.45 -1.86 4.64
CA SER A 56 -7.45 -2.90 3.62
C SER A 56 -5.99 -3.10 3.20
N THR A 57 -5.42 -4.25 3.53
CA THR A 57 -4.19 -4.70 2.86
C THR A 57 -4.59 -5.20 1.49
N GLU A 58 -5.18 -4.32 0.68
CA GLU A 58 -5.24 -4.55 -0.74
C GLU A 58 -3.77 -4.64 -1.15
N GLN A 59 -3.32 -5.88 -1.33
CA GLN A 59 -2.09 -6.15 -2.03
C GLN A 59 -2.31 -5.52 -3.39
N ILE A 60 -1.89 -4.26 -3.55
CA ILE A 60 -1.65 -3.65 -4.85
C ILE A 60 -0.88 -4.73 -5.58
N GLU A 61 -1.51 -5.40 -6.55
CA GLU A 61 -0.84 -6.46 -7.28
C GLU A 61 0.53 -5.90 -7.65
N PRO A 62 1.62 -6.57 -7.28
CA PRO A 62 2.91 -5.90 -7.21
C PRO A 62 3.30 -5.54 -8.63
N ARG A 63 3.00 -4.29 -9.00
CA ARG A 63 3.10 -3.83 -10.38
C ARG A 63 4.56 -3.70 -10.68
N LEU A 64 5.01 -4.53 -11.60
CA LEU A 64 6.36 -4.46 -12.11
C LEU A 64 6.46 -3.27 -13.05
N VAL A 65 7.25 -2.28 -12.64
CA VAL A 65 7.63 -1.15 -13.48
C VAL A 65 8.92 -1.53 -14.19
N PRO A 66 8.93 -1.59 -15.53
CA PRO A 66 10.15 -1.83 -16.30
C PRO A 66 11.16 -0.70 -16.09
N LYS A 67 12.45 -1.05 -15.95
CA LYS A 67 13.51 -0.05 -15.67
C LYS A 67 13.65 1.01 -16.75
N ARG A 68 13.37 0.68 -18.01
CA ARG A 68 13.38 1.65 -19.12
C ARG A 68 12.52 2.88 -18.81
N TYR A 69 11.32 2.68 -18.25
CA TYR A 69 10.41 3.78 -17.93
C TYR A 69 10.93 4.62 -16.78
N ILE A 70 11.51 3.97 -15.78
CA ILE A 70 12.14 4.64 -14.64
C ILE A 70 13.30 5.52 -15.14
N ILE A 71 14.15 4.99 -16.03
CA ILE A 71 15.29 5.71 -16.61
C ILE A 71 14.81 6.89 -17.47
N ASP A 72 13.87 6.69 -18.38
CA ASP A 72 13.34 7.75 -19.25
C ASP A 72 12.70 8.88 -18.44
N ARG A 73 11.96 8.54 -17.39
CA ARG A 73 11.31 9.52 -16.52
C ARG A 73 12.31 10.23 -15.61
N LEU A 74 13.31 9.53 -15.09
CA LEU A 74 14.41 10.16 -14.35
C LEU A 74 15.22 11.11 -15.24
N HIS A 75 15.45 10.74 -16.50
CA HIS A 75 16.08 11.61 -17.48
C HIS A 75 15.23 12.85 -17.76
N THR A 76 13.92 12.67 -17.99
CA THR A 76 12.98 13.78 -18.19
C THR A 76 12.90 14.70 -16.97
N ALA A 77 13.00 14.14 -15.77
CA ALA A 77 13.04 14.90 -14.51
C ALA A 77 14.41 15.55 -14.22
N GLY A 78 15.43 15.30 -15.05
CA GLY A 78 16.80 15.79 -14.82
C GLY A 78 17.47 15.18 -13.60
N LYS A 79 17.01 14.01 -13.14
CA LYS A 79 17.49 13.32 -11.92
C LYS A 79 18.26 12.04 -12.20
N LEU A 80 18.55 11.76 -13.46
CA LEU A 80 19.26 10.54 -13.85
C LEU A 80 20.65 10.45 -13.23
N ASP A 81 21.44 11.53 -13.29
CA ASP A 81 22.80 11.54 -12.72
C ASP A 81 22.79 11.36 -11.20
N ALA A 82 21.84 12.03 -10.52
CA ALA A 82 21.64 11.87 -9.08
C ALA A 82 21.22 10.42 -8.72
N ALA A 83 20.35 9.81 -9.52
CA ALA A 83 19.93 8.43 -9.32
C ALA A 83 21.09 7.43 -9.52
N MET A 84 21.93 7.65 -10.54
CA MET A 84 23.12 6.82 -10.79
C MET A 84 24.16 6.97 -9.68
N ALA A 85 24.37 8.19 -9.16
CA ALA A 85 25.25 8.43 -8.03
C ALA A 85 24.72 7.76 -6.75
N ALA A 86 23.41 7.86 -6.48
CA ALA A 86 22.78 7.19 -5.33
C ALA A 86 22.88 5.67 -5.44
N LEU A 87 22.71 5.11 -6.64
CA LEU A 87 22.87 3.68 -6.87
C LEU A 87 24.32 3.22 -6.69
N ALA A 88 25.30 4.00 -7.17
CA ALA A 88 26.71 3.69 -6.99
C ALA A 88 27.16 3.75 -5.52
N ALA A 89 26.49 4.58 -4.70
CA ALA A 89 26.71 4.66 -3.26
C ALA A 89 25.97 3.57 -2.46
N ALA A 90 25.03 2.85 -3.07
CA ALA A 90 24.29 1.77 -2.43
C ALA A 90 25.18 0.52 -2.23
N ASP A 91 24.72 -0.42 -1.41
CA ASP A 91 25.40 -1.68 -1.17
C ASP A 91 25.48 -2.57 -2.44
N THR A 92 26.45 -3.49 -2.44
CA THR A 92 26.68 -4.40 -3.59
C THR A 92 25.45 -5.20 -3.97
N TYR A 93 24.62 -5.62 -3.00
CA TYR A 93 23.42 -6.40 -3.31
C TYR A 93 22.37 -5.54 -4.04
N THR A 94 22.15 -4.30 -3.59
CA THR A 94 21.27 -3.35 -4.27
C THR A 94 21.75 -3.02 -5.69
N GLN A 95 23.07 -2.82 -5.87
CA GLN A 95 23.65 -2.61 -7.19
C GLN A 95 23.44 -3.82 -8.12
N GLN A 96 23.77 -5.03 -7.65
CA GLN A 96 23.58 -6.25 -8.44
C GLN A 96 22.10 -6.50 -8.76
N ARG A 97 21.20 -6.26 -7.81
CA ARG A 97 19.75 -6.32 -8.04
C ARG A 97 19.29 -5.32 -9.11
N TRP A 98 19.88 -4.13 -9.14
CA TRP A 98 19.61 -3.15 -10.19
C TRP A 98 20.22 -3.54 -11.54
N ILE A 99 21.33 -4.27 -11.59
CA ILE A 99 21.93 -4.69 -12.86
C ILE A 99 21.22 -5.92 -13.43
N THR A 100 20.89 -6.90 -12.59
CA THR A 100 20.42 -8.23 -13.06
C THR A 100 18.93 -8.29 -13.39
N ARG A 101 18.09 -7.42 -12.81
CA ARG A 101 16.62 -7.46 -13.04
C ARG A 101 16.19 -6.48 -14.12
N ASP A 102 15.16 -6.80 -14.91
CA ASP A 102 14.61 -5.86 -15.90
C ASP A 102 13.51 -4.94 -15.35
N SER A 103 12.89 -5.32 -14.24
CA SER A 103 11.76 -4.62 -13.63
C SER A 103 11.85 -4.60 -12.10
N VAL A 104 11.18 -3.61 -11.51
CA VAL A 104 11.13 -3.39 -10.07
C VAL A 104 9.67 -3.20 -9.66
N TYR A 105 9.30 -3.70 -8.49
CA TYR A 105 7.96 -3.49 -7.96
C TYR A 105 7.74 -2.02 -7.59
N PHE A 106 6.56 -1.49 -7.90
CA PHE A 106 6.17 -0.11 -7.57
C PHE A 106 6.33 0.21 -6.07
N ASN A 107 6.02 -0.76 -5.21
CA ASN A 107 6.11 -0.65 -3.75
C ASN A 107 7.46 -1.14 -3.19
N ASP A 108 8.48 -1.31 -4.03
CA ASP A 108 9.77 -1.79 -3.56
C ASP A 108 10.42 -0.79 -2.59
N PRO A 109 10.64 -1.16 -1.31
CA PRO A 109 11.09 -0.21 -0.29
C PRO A 109 12.48 0.36 -0.60
N THR A 110 13.36 -0.44 -1.23
CA THR A 110 14.69 0.02 -1.64
C THR A 110 14.59 1.08 -2.74
N CYS A 111 13.76 0.83 -3.76
CA CYS A 111 13.59 1.78 -4.87
C CYS A 111 12.91 3.08 -4.41
N LEU A 112 11.90 3.00 -3.54
CA LEU A 112 11.27 4.17 -2.93
C LEU A 112 12.26 4.99 -2.09
N ALA A 113 13.14 4.33 -1.33
CA ALA A 113 14.17 5.01 -0.55
C ALA A 113 15.19 5.76 -1.43
N VAL A 114 15.62 5.14 -2.55
CA VAL A 114 16.52 5.80 -3.51
C VAL A 114 15.85 7.01 -4.16
N LEU A 115 14.58 6.89 -4.58
CA LEU A 115 13.83 7.99 -5.17
C LEU A 115 13.64 9.15 -4.17
N ALA A 116 13.32 8.84 -2.90
CA ALA A 116 13.24 9.84 -1.85
C ALA A 116 14.58 10.55 -1.59
N ALA A 117 15.70 9.81 -1.61
CA ALA A 117 17.03 10.38 -1.39
C ALA A 117 17.45 11.38 -2.49
N ILE A 118 17.02 11.18 -3.73
CA ILE A 118 17.24 12.10 -4.85
C ILE A 118 16.11 13.15 -4.98
N GLY A 119 15.15 13.14 -4.06
CA GLY A 119 13.95 13.97 -4.06
C GLY A 119 13.04 13.77 -5.28
N ALA A 120 13.13 12.64 -5.96
CA ALA A 120 12.26 12.30 -7.07
C ALA A 120 10.90 11.84 -6.53
N ASP A 121 9.81 12.32 -7.12
CA ASP A 121 8.47 11.87 -6.75
C ASP A 121 8.22 10.46 -7.31
N PRO A 122 8.04 9.44 -6.45
CA PRO A 122 7.78 8.08 -6.90
C PRO A 122 6.48 7.95 -7.69
N ALA A 123 5.48 8.78 -7.40
CA ALA A 123 4.21 8.76 -8.13
C ALA A 123 4.39 9.19 -9.60
N VAL A 124 5.34 10.10 -9.87
CA VAL A 124 5.65 10.56 -11.23
C VAL A 124 6.59 9.58 -11.94
N ILE A 125 7.67 9.15 -11.27
CA ILE A 125 8.67 8.28 -11.88
C ILE A 125 8.12 6.88 -12.12
N MET A 126 7.33 6.37 -11.19
CA MET A 126 6.77 5.03 -11.26
C MET A 126 5.29 5.00 -11.68
N ALA A 127 4.73 6.09 -12.19
CA ALA A 127 3.37 6.16 -12.74
C ALA A 127 3.02 4.97 -13.67
N PRO A 128 1.75 4.62 -13.87
CA PRO A 128 1.35 3.71 -14.96
C PRO A 128 1.83 4.21 -16.33
#